data_AF-A0AAV8XYC3-F1
#
_entry.id   AF-A0AAV8XYC3-F1
#
_cell.length_a   1.000
_cell.length_b   1.000
_cell.length_c   1.000
_cell.angle_alpha   90.00
_cell.angle_beta   90.00
_cell.angle_gamma   90.00
#
_symmetry.space_group_name_H-M   'P 1'
#
loop_
_entity.id
_entity.type
_entity.pdbx_description
1 polymer ?
#
loop_
_entity_poly.entity_id
_entity_poly.type
_entity_poly.pdbx_seq_one_letter_code
_entity_poly.pdbx_strand_id
1 'polypeptide(L)'
;MTILTTFLNISLIISLRSVSNNRSLEELAWDLRLLFQLIKNNDPDIPQENYTRLHQILTDNNISVDTALQNLSPNCEDAFQRCKWKGEEKRCESIFEPIKSSEGFCCTFNYFALKNLTFSRILVNRVENRPRRVSACGYQTGLELLLDNKPHDYFASHIPSIGYRIFIHNPYYFPDWTLQNILSGMKMLDLISVTSTMTYSSDTIRNMDIGTRDCLFPTK
;
A
#
# COMPACT_ATOMS: atom_id res chain seq x y z
N MET A 1 -8.34 5.76 -1.31
CA MET A 1 -7.01 6.38 -1.53
C MET A 1 -6.03 5.52 -0.78
N THR A 2 -5.02 5.00 -1.47
CA THR A 2 -4.04 4.08 -0.90
C THR A 2 -2.68 4.75 -0.90
N ILE A 3 -2.00 4.76 0.24
CA ILE A 3 -0.68 5.35 0.43
C ILE A 3 0.31 4.21 0.61
N LEU A 4 1.34 4.24 -0.22
CA LEU A 4 2.47 3.33 -0.16
C LEU A 4 3.73 4.12 0.20
N THR A 5 4.50 3.56 1.11
CA THR A 5 5.86 4.01 1.40
C THR A 5 6.79 3.51 0.31
N THR A 6 7.65 4.39 -0.21
CA THR A 6 8.53 4.00 -1.32
C THR A 6 9.77 3.23 -0.86
N PHE A 7 10.00 3.07 0.44
CA PHE A 7 11.27 2.67 1.05
C PHE A 7 11.14 1.56 2.10
N LEU A 8 12.24 0.85 2.31
CA LEU A 8 12.48 -0.13 3.37
C LEU A 8 12.83 0.56 4.67
N ASN A 9 12.14 0.16 5.74
CA ASN A 9 12.46 0.53 7.11
C ASN A 9 13.71 -0.24 7.62
N ILE A 10 14.65 0.44 8.27
CA ILE A 10 15.90 -0.12 8.81
C ILE A 10 15.67 -1.01 10.03
N SER A 11 14.54 -0.84 10.73
CA SER A 11 14.23 -1.52 12.00
C SER A 11 14.21 -3.04 11.88
N LEU A 12 13.72 -3.60 10.76
CA LEU A 12 13.81 -5.06 10.53
C LEU A 12 15.24 -5.50 10.24
N ILE A 13 16.03 -4.70 9.50
CA ILE A 13 17.43 -5.01 9.18
C ILE A 13 18.25 -5.12 10.47
N ILE A 14 17.99 -4.23 11.44
CA ILE A 14 18.63 -4.26 12.76
C ILE A 14 18.20 -5.50 13.55
N SER A 15 16.91 -5.87 13.53
CA SER A 15 16.39 -7.07 14.20
C SER A 15 16.99 -8.36 13.65
N LEU A 16 17.11 -8.47 12.32
CA LEU A 16 17.72 -9.62 11.63
C LEU A 16 19.25 -9.71 11.81
N ARG A 17 19.91 -8.59 12.12
CA ARG A 17 21.36 -8.56 12.39
C ARG A 17 21.73 -9.24 13.70
N SER A 18 20.84 -9.28 14.71
CA SER A 18 21.17 -9.92 16.00
C SER A 18 21.37 -11.43 15.89
N VAL A 19 20.88 -12.05 14.81
CA VAL A 19 21.00 -13.48 14.53
C VAL A 19 22.13 -13.76 13.52
N SER A 20 22.38 -12.82 12.59
CA SER A 20 23.45 -12.93 11.58
C SER A 20 24.75 -12.24 12.05
N ASN A 21 25.40 -12.83 13.05
CA ASN A 21 26.57 -12.26 13.76
C ASN A 21 27.83 -11.93 12.92
N ASN A 22 27.80 -12.08 11.59
CA ASN A 22 28.98 -11.94 10.73
C ASN A 22 28.79 -11.07 9.46
N ARG A 23 27.64 -10.40 9.27
CA ARG A 23 27.38 -9.57 8.07
C ARG A 23 27.25 -8.07 8.39
N SER A 24 27.59 -7.24 7.41
CA SER A 24 27.33 -5.80 7.49
C SER A 24 25.83 -5.51 7.30
N LEU A 25 25.36 -4.36 7.81
CA LEU A 25 23.97 -3.92 7.59
C LEU A 25 23.65 -3.75 6.10
N GLU A 26 24.64 -3.33 5.33
CA GLU A 26 24.53 -3.10 3.88
C GLU A 26 24.32 -4.39 3.10
N GLU A 27 25.09 -5.43 3.42
CA GLU A 27 24.96 -6.74 2.79
C GLU A 27 23.57 -7.36 3.04
N LEU A 28 23.12 -7.32 4.29
CA LEU A 28 21.81 -7.86 4.67
C LEU A 28 20.68 -7.12 3.97
N ALA A 29 20.80 -5.80 3.83
CA ALA A 29 19.78 -5.02 3.15
C ALA A 29 19.76 -5.23 1.63
N TRP A 30 20.91 -5.46 1.00
CA TRP A 30 20.97 -5.90 -0.40
C TRP A 30 20.27 -7.24 -0.59
N ASP A 31 20.45 -8.18 0.33
CA ASP A 31 19.72 -9.47 0.31
C ASP A 31 18.21 -9.24 0.46
N LEU A 32 17.78 -8.41 1.42
CA LEU A 32 16.36 -8.12 1.67
C LEU A 32 15.69 -7.34 0.54
N ARG A 33 16.44 -6.58 -0.25
CA ARG A 33 15.91 -5.88 -1.43
C ARG A 33 15.31 -6.84 -2.46
N LEU A 34 15.78 -8.10 -2.51
CA LEU A 34 15.23 -9.13 -3.40
C LEU A 34 13.79 -9.49 -3.05
N LEU A 35 13.32 -9.26 -1.82
CA LEU A 35 11.93 -9.54 -1.43
C LEU A 35 10.93 -8.79 -2.29
N PHE A 36 11.28 -7.61 -2.76
CA PHE A 36 10.40 -6.86 -3.64
C PHE A 36 10.44 -7.28 -5.09
N GLN A 37 11.49 -7.97 -5.52
CA GLN A 37 11.52 -8.57 -6.85
C GLN A 37 10.54 -9.75 -6.93
N LEU A 38 10.22 -10.37 -5.79
CA LEU A 38 9.12 -11.32 -5.68
C LEU A 38 7.75 -10.66 -5.89
N ILE A 39 7.63 -9.36 -5.61
CA ILE A 39 6.41 -8.58 -5.87
C ILE A 39 6.36 -8.16 -7.34
N LYS A 40 7.45 -7.58 -7.84
CA LYS A 40 7.58 -7.15 -9.25
C LYS A 40 8.96 -7.47 -9.78
N ASN A 41 9.02 -8.45 -10.68
CA ASN A 41 10.27 -8.83 -11.33
C ASN A 41 10.67 -7.80 -12.40
N ASN A 42 11.44 -6.80 -12.00
CA ASN A 42 11.98 -5.77 -12.91
C ASN A 42 13.38 -6.12 -13.42
N ASP A 43 14.04 -7.15 -12.87
CA ASP A 43 15.43 -7.51 -13.18
C ASP A 43 15.55 -9.04 -13.26
N PRO A 44 15.36 -9.62 -14.46
CA PRO A 44 15.36 -11.07 -14.64
C PRO A 44 16.78 -11.68 -14.55
N ASP A 45 17.84 -10.87 -14.53
CA ASP A 45 19.23 -11.34 -14.64
C ASP A 45 19.86 -11.67 -13.28
N ILE A 46 19.08 -11.66 -12.20
CA ILE A 46 19.60 -11.87 -10.86
C ILE A 46 19.91 -13.35 -10.62
N PRO A 47 21.14 -13.68 -10.20
CA PRO A 47 21.55 -15.06 -9.96
C PRO A 47 20.64 -15.76 -8.94
N GLN A 48 20.29 -17.01 -9.23
CA GLN A 48 19.48 -17.83 -8.33
C GLN A 48 20.10 -17.99 -6.93
N GLU A 49 21.43 -17.99 -6.85
CA GLU A 49 22.18 -18.04 -5.58
C GLU A 49 21.77 -16.94 -4.59
N ASN A 50 21.44 -15.75 -5.09
CA ASN A 50 21.01 -14.62 -4.26
C ASN A 50 19.65 -14.92 -3.59
N TYR A 51 18.72 -15.54 -4.33
CA TYR A 51 17.42 -15.96 -3.78
C TYR A 51 17.57 -17.12 -2.78
N THR A 52 18.47 -18.07 -3.03
CA THR A 52 18.79 -19.14 -2.07
C THR A 52 19.35 -18.55 -0.78
N ARG A 53 20.24 -17.57 -0.87
CA ARG A 53 20.80 -16.85 0.28
C ARG A 53 19.72 -16.10 1.06
N LEU A 54 18.85 -15.35 0.38
CA LEU A 54 17.72 -14.68 1.04
C LEU A 54 16.81 -15.69 1.75
N HIS A 55 16.50 -16.81 1.10
CA HIS A 55 15.66 -17.84 1.69
C HIS A 55 16.27 -18.40 2.99
N GLN A 56 17.57 -18.70 2.99
CA GLN A 56 18.30 -19.15 4.19
C GLN A 56 18.21 -18.12 5.32
N ILE A 57 18.44 -16.83 5.02
CA ILE A 57 18.34 -15.75 6.03
C ILE A 57 16.95 -15.74 6.67
N LEU A 58 15.88 -15.88 5.87
CA LEU A 58 14.52 -15.90 6.39
C LEU A 58 14.22 -17.16 7.19
N THR A 59 14.63 -18.34 6.73
CA THR A 59 14.39 -19.61 7.42
C THR A 59 15.15 -19.70 8.74
N ASP A 60 16.40 -19.22 8.79
CA ASP A 60 17.23 -19.22 10.00
C ASP A 60 16.62 -18.34 11.10
N ASN A 61 15.88 -17.30 10.71
CA ASN A 61 15.17 -16.40 11.61
C ASN A 61 13.70 -16.80 11.84
N ASN A 62 13.23 -17.91 11.24
CA ASN A 62 11.84 -18.37 11.30
C ASN A 62 10.82 -17.29 10.87
N ILE A 63 11.16 -16.52 9.83
CA ILE A 63 10.33 -15.43 9.29
C ILE A 63 9.81 -15.83 7.90
N SER A 64 8.51 -15.66 7.67
CA SER A 64 7.91 -15.84 6.33
C SER A 64 8.15 -14.62 5.44
N VAL A 65 8.06 -14.80 4.12
CA VAL A 65 8.19 -13.69 3.15
C VAL A 65 7.16 -12.59 3.43
N ASP A 66 5.91 -12.95 3.72
CA ASP A 66 4.86 -11.98 4.07
C ASP A 66 5.19 -11.19 5.34
N THR A 67 5.65 -11.87 6.40
CA THR A 67 6.04 -11.21 7.65
C THR A 67 7.26 -10.31 7.44
N ALA A 68 8.23 -10.74 6.64
CA ALA A 68 9.38 -9.92 6.29
C ALA A 68 8.95 -8.66 5.53
N LEU A 69 8.14 -8.79 4.48
CA LEU A 69 7.61 -7.66 3.71
C LEU A 69 6.77 -6.72 4.58
N GLN A 70 5.99 -7.25 5.51
CA GLN A 70 5.19 -6.45 6.45
C GLN A 70 6.09 -5.65 7.39
N ASN A 71 7.11 -6.27 7.98
CA ASN A 71 8.02 -5.61 8.91
C ASN A 71 8.98 -4.62 8.23
N LEU A 72 9.27 -4.83 6.94
CA LEU A 72 10.04 -3.89 6.12
C LEU A 72 9.22 -2.67 5.71
N SER A 73 7.90 -2.82 5.66
CA SER A 73 6.98 -1.72 5.39
C SER A 73 6.75 -0.93 6.68
N PRO A 74 6.80 0.41 6.66
CA PRO A 74 6.40 1.23 7.80
C PRO A 74 4.98 0.92 8.25
N ASN A 75 4.76 0.91 9.56
CA ASN A 75 3.41 0.79 10.12
C ASN A 75 2.59 2.01 9.71
N CYS A 76 1.29 1.80 9.48
CA CYS A 76 0.38 2.91 9.16
C CYS A 76 0.34 3.96 10.26
N GLU A 77 0.44 3.55 11.53
CA GLU A 77 0.47 4.46 12.67
C GLU A 77 1.67 5.42 12.63
N ASP A 78 2.82 4.93 12.18
CA ASP A 78 4.05 5.71 12.06
C ASP A 78 4.08 6.61 10.82
N ALA A 79 3.27 6.31 9.80
CA ALA A 79 3.25 7.07 8.55
C ALA A 79 2.43 8.36 8.65
N PHE A 80 1.51 8.45 9.61
CA PHE A 80 0.58 9.57 9.75
C PHE A 80 0.79 10.30 11.07
N GLN A 81 1.22 11.56 11.00
CA GLN A 81 1.29 12.44 12.16
C GLN A 81 -0.08 13.03 12.52
N ARG A 82 -0.90 13.34 11.52
CA ARG A 82 -2.24 13.92 11.72
C ARG A 82 -3.19 13.52 10.60
N CYS A 83 -4.43 13.21 10.97
CA CYS A 83 -5.50 12.93 10.03
C CYS A 83 -6.74 13.77 10.31
N LYS A 84 -7.34 14.31 9.26
CA LYS A 84 -8.58 15.07 9.30
C LYS A 84 -9.52 14.58 8.21
N TRP A 85 -10.78 14.39 8.57
CA TRP A 85 -11.83 14.00 7.64
C TRP A 85 -13.06 14.86 7.86
N LYS A 86 -13.52 15.55 6.82
CA LYS A 86 -14.64 16.51 6.89
C LYS A 86 -14.40 17.62 7.92
N GLY A 87 -13.17 18.11 8.01
CA GLY A 87 -12.77 19.17 8.93
C GLY A 87 -12.55 18.72 10.38
N GLU A 88 -12.96 17.50 10.73
CA GLU A 88 -12.79 16.93 12.06
C GLU A 88 -11.49 16.14 12.15
N GLU A 89 -10.73 16.39 13.21
CA GLU A 89 -9.55 15.61 13.53
C GLU A 89 -9.95 14.18 13.91
N LYS A 90 -9.28 13.20 13.30
CA LYS A 90 -9.52 11.78 13.51
C LYS A 90 -8.22 11.10 13.90
N ARG A 91 -8.35 10.05 14.71
CA ARG A 91 -7.29 9.06 14.89
C ARG A 91 -7.02 8.39 13.55
N CYS A 92 -5.78 8.42 13.08
CA CYS A 92 -5.43 7.87 11.77
C CYS A 92 -5.75 6.38 11.69
N GLU A 93 -5.55 5.64 12.78
CA GLU A 93 -5.84 4.21 12.95
C GLU A 93 -7.35 3.89 12.88
N SER A 94 -8.22 4.92 12.99
CA SER A 94 -9.66 4.76 12.88
C SER A 94 -10.22 4.95 11.47
N ILE A 95 -9.41 5.48 10.55
CA ILE A 95 -9.82 5.77 9.16
C ILE A 95 -8.87 5.19 8.10
N PHE A 96 -7.66 4.80 8.48
CA PHE A 96 -6.72 4.05 7.66
C PHE A 96 -6.62 2.61 8.14
N GLU A 97 -6.46 1.71 7.17
CA GLU A 97 -6.22 0.30 7.41
C GLU A 97 -5.03 -0.20 6.58
N PRO A 98 -4.22 -1.13 7.12
CA PRO A 98 -3.17 -1.79 6.36
C PRO A 98 -3.77 -2.81 5.39
N ILE A 99 -3.29 -2.81 4.15
CA ILE A 99 -3.69 -3.76 3.11
C ILE A 99 -2.46 -4.31 2.38
N LYS A 100 -2.60 -5.52 1.85
CA LYS A 100 -1.65 -6.06 0.87
C LYS A 100 -2.09 -5.65 -0.53
N SER A 101 -1.17 -5.05 -1.29
CA SER A 101 -1.36 -4.58 -2.67
C SER A 101 -0.41 -5.30 -3.63
N SER A 102 -0.48 -4.98 -4.93
CA SER A 102 0.53 -5.47 -5.89
C SER A 102 1.91 -4.80 -5.76
N GLU A 103 2.07 -3.84 -4.84
CA GLU A 103 3.30 -3.09 -4.62
C GLU A 103 3.85 -3.28 -3.19
N GLY A 104 3.28 -4.22 -2.42
CA GLY A 104 3.63 -4.48 -1.02
C GLY A 104 2.52 -4.10 -0.04
N PHE A 105 2.88 -3.84 1.22
CA PHE A 105 1.93 -3.41 2.24
C PHE A 105 1.70 -1.89 2.18
N CYS A 106 0.44 -1.48 2.16
CA CYS A 106 0.01 -0.10 2.01
C CYS A 106 -1.00 0.28 3.10
N CYS A 107 -1.18 1.58 3.30
CA CYS A 107 -2.22 2.12 4.17
C CYS A 107 -3.32 2.73 3.33
N THR A 108 -4.56 2.27 3.48
CA THR A 108 -5.67 2.74 2.65
C THR A 108 -6.75 3.42 3.46
N PHE A 109 -7.29 4.49 2.88
CA PHE A 109 -8.49 5.15 3.34
C PHE A 109 -9.64 4.79 2.40
N ASN A 110 -10.76 4.38 2.99
CA ASN A 110 -12.03 4.18 2.30
C ASN A 110 -11.98 3.08 1.22
N TYR A 111 -11.46 1.89 1.56
CA TYR A 111 -11.30 0.75 0.66
C TYR A 111 -12.28 -0.38 0.98
N PHE A 112 -12.84 -0.99 -0.06
CA PHE A 112 -13.96 -1.94 0.04
C PHE A 112 -13.85 -3.12 -0.93
N ALA A 113 -12.75 -3.27 -1.66
CA ALA A 113 -12.62 -4.36 -2.63
C ALA A 113 -12.45 -5.73 -1.94
N LEU A 114 -11.76 -5.79 -0.79
CA LEU A 114 -11.50 -7.03 -0.05
C LEU A 114 -12.34 -7.08 1.23
N LYS A 115 -13.35 -7.97 1.24
CA LYS A 115 -14.30 -8.14 2.37
C LYS A 115 -13.69 -8.74 3.64
N ASN A 116 -12.48 -9.30 3.57
CA ASN A 116 -11.84 -10.08 4.64
C ASN A 116 -10.55 -9.44 5.18
N LEU A 117 -10.45 -8.11 5.20
CA LEU A 117 -9.36 -7.47 5.93
C LEU A 117 -9.56 -7.72 7.43
N THR A 118 -8.56 -8.37 8.04
CA THR A 118 -8.51 -8.89 9.42
C THR A 118 -8.78 -7.85 10.51
N PHE A 119 -8.76 -6.57 10.17
CA PHE A 119 -9.13 -5.46 11.05
C PHE A 119 -10.62 -5.47 11.45
N SER A 120 -11.46 -6.19 10.69
CA SER A 120 -12.88 -6.36 11.01
C SER A 120 -13.12 -7.17 12.29
N ARG A 121 -12.19 -7.98 12.82
CA ARG A 121 -12.46 -8.78 14.04
C ARG A 121 -12.36 -7.99 15.35
N ILE A 122 -11.62 -6.89 15.42
CA ILE A 122 -11.46 -6.09 16.65
C ILE A 122 -12.45 -4.90 16.69
N LEU A 123 -12.96 -4.47 15.52
CA LEU A 123 -13.83 -3.30 15.39
C LEU A 123 -15.15 -3.60 14.67
N VAL A 124 -15.73 -4.80 14.88
CA VAL A 124 -17.00 -5.26 14.29
C VAL A 124 -18.16 -4.23 14.43
N ASN A 125 -18.07 -3.29 15.37
CA ASN A 125 -19.08 -2.25 15.60
C ASN A 125 -18.77 -0.86 15.00
N ARG A 126 -17.64 -0.65 14.30
CA ARG A 126 -17.24 0.70 13.79
C ARG A 126 -16.98 0.80 12.29
N VAL A 127 -16.95 -0.31 11.55
CA VAL A 127 -16.67 -0.27 10.11
C VAL A 127 -17.97 0.05 9.37
N GLU A 128 -17.97 1.18 8.67
CA GLU A 128 -19.11 1.63 7.88
C GLU A 128 -19.32 0.66 6.70
N ASN A 129 -20.52 0.10 6.53
CA ASN A 129 -20.82 -0.90 5.49
C ASN A 129 -20.76 -0.36 4.04
N ARG A 130 -20.40 0.92 3.88
CA ARG A 130 -20.37 1.62 2.60
C ARG A 130 -19.21 2.62 2.57
N PRO A 131 -18.67 2.94 1.38
CA PRO A 131 -17.65 3.96 1.24
C PRO A 131 -18.13 5.30 1.80
N ARG A 132 -17.27 5.94 2.59
CA ARG A 132 -17.42 7.30 3.10
C ARG A 132 -17.57 8.27 1.93
N ARG A 133 -18.47 9.25 2.07
CA ARG A 133 -18.78 10.27 1.06
C ARG A 133 -18.73 11.66 1.65
N VAL A 134 -18.37 12.64 0.82
CA VAL A 134 -18.47 14.08 1.14
C VAL A 134 -19.77 14.64 0.56
N SER A 135 -20.33 15.66 1.20
CA SER A 135 -21.57 16.33 0.75
C SER A 135 -21.32 17.70 0.13
N ALA A 136 -20.07 18.16 0.15
CA ALA A 136 -19.66 19.47 -0.37
C ALA A 136 -18.25 19.38 -0.97
N CYS A 137 -17.93 20.37 -1.80
CA CYS A 137 -16.61 20.54 -2.40
C CYS A 137 -15.76 21.49 -1.54
N GLY A 138 -14.45 21.28 -1.55
CA GLY A 138 -13.48 22.09 -0.80
C GLY A 138 -12.52 21.22 0.00
N TYR A 139 -11.31 21.72 0.21
CA TYR A 139 -10.28 20.98 0.93
C TYR A 139 -10.68 20.71 2.38
N GLN A 140 -11.40 21.65 3.02
CA GLN A 140 -11.87 21.52 4.41
C GLN A 140 -12.87 20.38 4.62
N THR A 141 -13.60 19.97 3.57
CA THR A 141 -14.55 18.86 3.63
C THR A 141 -13.93 17.53 3.19
N GLY A 142 -12.70 17.57 2.69
CA GLY A 142 -11.96 16.44 2.17
C GLY A 142 -11.20 15.65 3.24
N LEU A 143 -10.19 14.94 2.76
CA LEU A 143 -9.20 14.24 3.57
C LEU A 143 -7.95 15.10 3.63
N GLU A 144 -7.52 15.44 4.83
CA GLU A 144 -6.29 16.18 5.09
C GLU A 144 -5.35 15.29 5.91
N LEU A 145 -4.10 15.19 5.47
CA LEU A 145 -3.09 14.33 6.06
C LEU A 145 -1.81 15.13 6.31
N LEU A 146 -1.19 14.88 7.46
CA LEU A 146 0.20 15.23 7.71
C LEU A 146 0.99 13.93 7.79
N LEU A 147 1.86 13.71 6.81
CA LEU A 147 2.65 12.50 6.67
C LEU A 147 4.01 12.66 7.36
N ASP A 148 4.46 11.64 8.09
CA ASP A 148 5.74 11.66 8.82
C ASP A 148 6.85 10.94 8.03
N ASN A 149 7.65 11.70 7.31
CA ASN A 149 8.79 11.14 6.59
C ASN A 149 9.99 10.96 7.53
N LYS A 150 10.49 9.73 7.64
CA LYS A 150 11.68 9.37 8.45
C LYS A 150 12.88 9.02 7.54
N PRO A 151 13.49 9.99 6.81
CA PRO A 151 14.51 9.68 5.79
C PRO A 151 15.74 8.95 6.33
N HIS A 152 16.06 9.08 7.62
CA HIS A 152 17.16 8.35 8.27
C HIS A 152 16.90 6.84 8.37
N ASP A 153 15.64 6.45 8.27
CA ASP A 153 15.17 5.06 8.32
C ASP A 153 15.04 4.46 6.91
N TYR A 154 15.33 5.23 5.85
CA TYR A 154 15.15 4.79 4.47
C TYR A 154 16.43 4.10 4.02
N PHE A 155 16.45 2.78 4.08
CA PHE A 155 17.65 2.04 3.71
C PHE A 155 17.72 1.78 2.19
N ALA A 156 16.62 1.36 1.58
CA ALA A 156 16.54 1.06 0.16
C ALA A 156 15.14 1.35 -0.38
N SER A 157 15.04 1.81 -1.62
CA SER A 157 13.78 2.21 -2.23
C SER A 157 13.65 1.69 -3.66
N HIS A 158 12.42 1.42 -4.09
CA HIS A 158 12.09 1.14 -5.49
C HIS A 158 12.16 2.36 -6.38
N ILE A 159 11.93 3.53 -5.81
CA ILE A 159 11.84 4.80 -6.52
C ILE A 159 12.92 5.69 -5.91
N PRO A 160 13.84 6.27 -6.67
CA PRO A 160 14.88 7.13 -6.13
C PRO A 160 14.29 8.48 -5.67
N SER A 161 13.46 8.46 -4.63
CA SER A 161 12.74 9.59 -4.06
C SER A 161 12.49 9.39 -2.58
N ILE A 162 12.39 10.50 -1.85
CA ILE A 162 12.10 10.52 -0.43
C ILE A 162 10.68 11.08 -0.27
N GLY A 163 9.74 10.18 0.04
CA GLY A 163 8.33 10.56 0.09
C GLY A 163 7.35 9.41 -0.06
N TYR A 164 6.07 9.75 -0.04
CA TYR A 164 4.98 8.79 -0.14
C TYR A 164 4.45 8.73 -1.57
N ARG A 165 4.12 7.52 -2.02
CA ARG A 165 3.38 7.32 -3.27
C ARG A 165 1.91 7.14 -2.96
N ILE A 166 1.09 8.03 -3.49
CA ILE A 166 -0.35 8.12 -3.23
C ILE A 166 -1.09 7.63 -4.46
N PHE A 167 -1.89 6.59 -4.30
CA PHE A 167 -2.79 6.05 -5.32
C PHE A 167 -4.22 6.51 -5.07
N ILE A 168 -4.85 7.05 -6.11
CA ILE A 168 -6.26 7.47 -6.07
C ILE A 168 -7.04 6.56 -7.00
N HIS A 169 -7.98 5.81 -6.43
CA HIS A 169 -8.75 4.81 -7.15
C HIS A 169 -10.15 4.64 -6.54
N ASN A 170 -11.00 3.91 -7.27
CA ASN A 170 -12.33 3.53 -6.81
C ASN A 170 -12.22 2.64 -5.55
N PRO A 171 -13.06 2.85 -4.53
CA PRO A 171 -13.03 2.05 -3.30
C PRO A 171 -13.16 0.54 -3.53
N TYR A 172 -13.79 0.10 -4.62
CA TYR A 172 -14.00 -1.30 -4.92
C TYR A 172 -12.93 -1.93 -5.83
N TYR A 173 -11.92 -1.17 -6.24
CA TYR A 173 -10.85 -1.66 -7.10
C TYR A 173 -9.60 -1.95 -6.29
N PHE A 174 -9.03 -3.14 -6.50
CA PHE A 174 -7.78 -3.55 -5.88
C PHE A 174 -6.64 -2.62 -6.33
N PRO A 175 -5.78 -2.12 -5.43
CA PRO A 175 -4.70 -1.23 -5.79
C PRO A 175 -3.57 -2.00 -6.48
N ASP A 176 -3.49 -1.82 -7.79
CA ASP A 176 -2.42 -2.35 -8.61
C ASP A 176 -1.49 -1.25 -9.17
N TRP A 177 -0.44 -1.69 -9.87
CA TRP A 177 0.58 -0.82 -10.47
C TRP A 177 0.08 0.03 -11.65
N THR A 178 -1.11 -0.27 -12.20
CA THR A 178 -1.69 0.46 -13.34
C THR A 178 -2.41 1.74 -12.90
N LEU A 179 -2.64 1.90 -11.59
CA LEU A 179 -3.32 3.05 -11.04
C LEU A 179 -2.51 4.34 -11.17
N GLN A 180 -3.24 5.43 -11.40
CA GLN A 180 -2.69 6.76 -11.31
C GLN A 180 -2.15 7.01 -9.90
N ASN A 181 -0.93 7.52 -9.85
CA ASN A 181 -0.21 7.76 -8.61
C ASN A 181 0.45 9.13 -8.60
N ILE A 182 0.60 9.68 -7.40
CA ILE A 182 1.23 10.96 -7.12
C ILE A 182 2.37 10.68 -6.16
N LEU A 183 3.53 11.27 -6.41
CA LEU A 183 4.68 11.18 -5.53
C LEU A 183 4.74 12.46 -4.67
N SER A 184 4.45 12.31 -3.39
CA SER A 184 4.48 13.40 -2.41
C SER A 184 5.84 13.42 -1.71
N GLY A 185 6.61 14.47 -1.97
CA GLY A 185 7.94 14.64 -1.37
C GLY A 185 7.92 15.14 0.07
N MET A 186 9.08 15.14 0.72
CA MET A 186 9.23 15.78 2.03
C MET A 186 9.02 17.29 1.98
N LYS A 187 8.45 17.86 3.06
CA LYS A 187 8.25 19.32 3.24
C LYS A 187 7.41 19.97 2.13
N MET A 188 6.55 19.18 1.49
CA MET A 188 5.64 19.64 0.44
C MET A 188 4.20 19.69 0.96
N LEU A 189 3.41 20.61 0.42
CA LEU A 189 1.96 20.65 0.59
C LEU A 189 1.30 20.32 -0.75
N ASP A 190 0.71 19.13 -0.84
CA ASP A 190 0.03 18.67 -2.05
C ASP A 190 -1.48 18.90 -1.95
N LEU A 191 -2.01 19.79 -2.79
CA LEU A 191 -3.45 20.02 -2.93
C LEU A 191 -4.00 19.23 -4.10
N ILE A 192 -4.55 18.05 -3.81
CA ILE A 192 -5.00 17.10 -4.84
C ILE A 192 -6.51 17.22 -5.04
N SER A 193 -6.93 17.79 -6.17
CA SER A 193 -8.34 17.83 -6.58
C SER A 193 -8.74 16.53 -7.28
N VAL A 194 -9.83 15.91 -6.83
CA VAL A 194 -10.34 14.66 -7.39
C VAL A 194 -11.67 14.91 -8.09
N THR A 195 -11.72 14.64 -9.39
CA THR A 195 -12.94 14.71 -10.20
C THR A 195 -13.35 13.29 -10.59
N SER A 196 -14.58 12.88 -10.24
CA SER A 196 -15.09 11.56 -10.59
C SER A 196 -15.78 11.59 -11.95
N THR A 197 -15.41 10.66 -12.81
CA THR A 197 -16.12 10.35 -14.06
C THR A 197 -16.73 8.95 -13.93
N MET A 198 -17.97 8.79 -14.40
CA MET A 198 -18.65 7.50 -14.43
C MET A 198 -19.09 7.21 -15.87
N THR A 199 -18.69 6.06 -16.37
CA THR A 199 -19.17 5.52 -17.65
C THR A 199 -20.08 4.35 -17.35
N TYR A 200 -21.28 4.36 -17.90
CA TYR A 200 -22.23 3.25 -17.79
C TYR A 200 -22.62 2.78 -19.20
N SER A 201 -22.86 1.48 -19.30
CA SER A 201 -23.38 0.86 -20.51
C SER A 201 -24.90 0.95 -20.52
N SER A 202 -25.50 1.08 -21.71
CA SER A 202 -26.96 0.98 -21.87
C SER A 202 -27.43 -0.46 -21.65
N ASP A 203 -28.68 -0.62 -21.19
CA ASP A 203 -29.26 -1.96 -20.95
C ASP A 203 -29.33 -2.83 -22.23
N THR A 204 -29.36 -2.20 -23.40
CA THR A 204 -29.35 -2.87 -24.71
C THR A 204 -28.10 -3.74 -24.95
N ILE A 205 -26.97 -3.41 -24.32
CA ILE A 205 -25.73 -4.20 -24.43
C ILE A 205 -25.90 -5.59 -23.81
N ARG A 206 -26.86 -5.77 -22.88
CA ARG A 206 -27.17 -7.09 -22.29
C ARG A 206 -27.71 -8.09 -23.33
N ASN A 207 -28.35 -7.59 -24.39
CA ASN A 207 -28.96 -8.39 -25.43
C ASN A 207 -27.99 -8.73 -26.57
N MET A 208 -26.79 -8.15 -26.57
CA MET A 208 -25.75 -8.48 -27.55
C MET A 208 -25.20 -9.88 -27.27
N ASP A 209 -24.82 -10.58 -28.34
CA ASP A 209 -24.21 -11.90 -28.22
C ASP A 209 -22.89 -11.81 -27.43
N ILE A 210 -22.57 -12.88 -26.69
CA ILE A 210 -21.40 -12.97 -25.80
C ILE A 210 -20.12 -12.66 -26.58
N GLY A 211 -19.99 -13.19 -27.80
CA GLY A 211 -18.80 -12.97 -28.64
C GLY A 211 -18.63 -11.53 -29.11
N THR A 212 -19.70 -10.73 -29.15
CA THR A 212 -19.61 -9.30 -29.52
C THR A 212 -19.33 -8.41 -28.31
N ARG A 213 -19.89 -8.76 -27.13
CA ARG A 213 -19.75 -7.93 -25.92
C ARG A 213 -18.54 -8.28 -25.04
N ASP A 214 -17.92 -9.44 -25.26
CA ASP A 214 -16.69 -9.92 -24.59
C ASP A 214 -16.68 -9.78 -23.06
N CYS A 215 -17.85 -9.93 -22.43
CA CYS A 215 -18.00 -9.86 -20.98
C CYS A 215 -19.11 -10.81 -20.52
N LEU A 216 -19.07 -11.26 -19.27
CA LEU A 216 -20.06 -12.15 -18.67
C LEU A 216 -20.84 -11.42 -17.57
N PHE A 217 -22.14 -11.70 -17.46
CA PHE A 217 -22.92 -11.21 -16.33
C PHE A 217 -22.72 -12.14 -15.12
N PRO A 218 -22.78 -11.61 -13.89
CA PRO A 218 -22.77 -12.44 -12.70
C PRO A 218 -23.90 -13.46 -12.77
N THR A 219 -23.58 -14.74 -12.61
CA THR A 219 -24.60 -15.78 -12.41
C THR A 219 -25.31 -15.49 -11.10
N LYS A 220 -26.65 -15.42 -11.14
CA LYS A 220 -27.48 -15.29 -9.94
C LYS A 220 -27.30 -16.46 -8.99
#